data_AF-A0A967F7Z9-F1
#
_entry.id   AF-A0A967F7Z9-F1
#
_cell.length_a   1.000
_cell.length_b   1.000
_cell.length_c   1.000
_cell.angle_alpha   90.00
_cell.angle_beta   90.00
_cell.angle_gamma   90.00
#
_symmetry.space_group_name_H-M   'P 1'
#
loop_
_entity.id
_entity.type
_entity.pdbx_description
1 polymer ?
#
loop_
_entity_poly.entity_id
_entity_poly.type
_entity_poly.pdbx_seq_one_letter_code
_entity_poly.pdbx_strand_id
1 'polypeptide(L)' 'MLRRASQFGVLALFLAGPATGIWIVKGTLASSLTLDVLPLTDPYMLLQGLFAGQLPAT' A
#
# COMPACT_ATOMS: atom_id res chain seq x y z
N MET A 1 22.83 -7.44 0.54
CA MET A 1 22.54 -6.12 1.15
C MET A 1 21.28 -5.47 0.59
N LEU A 2 21.08 -5.45 -0.74
CA LEU A 2 19.88 -4.88 -1.38
C LEU A 2 18.55 -5.32 -0.75
N ARG A 3 18.38 -6.63 -0.46
CA ARG A 3 17.19 -7.16 0.22
C ARG A 3 16.90 -6.50 1.58
N ARG A 4 17.92 -6.24 2.39
CA ARG A 4 17.74 -5.59 3.71
C ARG A 4 17.42 -4.10 3.54
N ALA A 5 18.08 -3.44 2.58
CA ALA A 5 17.79 -2.06 2.23
C ALA A 5 16.33 -1.90 1.77
N SER A 6 15.80 -2.80 0.95
CA SER A 6 14.39 -2.80 0.53
C SER A 6 13.44 -2.98 1.71
N GLN A 7 13.74 -3.90 2.63
CA GLN A 7 12.92 -4.12 3.83
C GLN A 7 12.83 -2.86 4.69
N PHE A 8 13.97 -2.22 4.97
CA PHE A 8 13.98 -0.96 5.72
C PHE A 8 13.33 0.19 4.94
N GLY A 9 13.50 0.24 3.62
CA GLY A 9 12.87 1.24 2.76
C GLY A 9 11.34 1.15 2.78
N VAL A 10 10.78 -0.05 2.64
CA VAL A 10 9.32 -0.27 2.70
C VAL A 10 8.77 0.09 4.09
N LEU A 11 9.48 -0.25 5.16
CA LEU A 11 9.09 0.13 6.52
C LEU A 11 9.10 1.65 6.72
N ALA A 12 10.15 2.34 6.26
CA ALA A 12 10.25 3.79 6.35
C ALA A 12 9.12 4.50 5.57
N LEU A 13 8.77 3.97 4.39
CA LEU A 13 7.72 4.51 3.54
C LEU A 13 6.34 4.45 4.22
N PHE A 14 6.02 3.34 4.89
CA PHE A 14 4.77 3.18 5.64
C PHE A 14 4.77 3.98 6.95
N LEU A 15 5.94 4.21 7.56
CA LEU A 15 6.06 4.96 8.81
C LEU A 15 6.07 6.49 8.60
N ALA A 16 6.40 6.97 7.39
CA ALA A 16 6.44 8.40 7.08
C ALA A 16 5.11 9.11 7.36
N GLY A 17 3.97 8.47 7.04
CA GLY A 17 2.65 9.03 7.30
C GLY A 17 2.38 9.30 8.79
N PRO A 18 2.40 8.27 9.65
CA PRO A 18 2.17 8.44 11.09
C PRO A 18 3.23 9.28 11.82
N ALA A 19 4.50 9.20 11.40
CA ALA A 19 5.60 9.85 12.12
C ALA A 19 5.80 11.33 11.76
N THR A 20 5.55 11.72 10.51
CA THR A 20 5.81 13.09 10.03
C THR A 20 4.60 13.76 9.39
N GLY A 21 3.49 13.05 9.22
CA GLY A 21 2.31 13.53 8.48
C GLY A 21 2.45 13.44 6.96
N ILE A 22 3.56 12.92 6.44
CA ILE A 22 3.82 12.82 4.99
C ILE A 22 3.36 11.46 4.49
N TRP A 23 2.22 11.44 3.80
CA TRP A 23 1.61 10.22 3.30
C TRP A 23 1.99 9.92 1.85
N ILE A 24 3.08 9.16 1.67
CA ILE A 24 3.52 8.70 0.34
C ILE A 24 2.74 7.45 -0.08
N VAL A 25 2.52 6.53 0.86
CA VAL A 25 1.75 5.30 0.66
C VAL A 25 0.75 5.17 1.80
N LYS A 26 -0.49 4.78 1.47
CA LYS A 26 -1.57 4.50 2.43
C LYS A 26 -2.19 3.15 2.15
N GLY A 27 -2.46 2.36 3.19
CA GLY A 27 -3.12 1.06 3.05
C GLY A 27 -2.35 -0.06 3.75
N THR A 28 -2.32 -1.22 3.12
CA THR A 28 -1.65 -2.45 3.60
C THR A 28 -0.53 -2.87 2.66
N LEU A 29 0.33 -3.80 3.08
CA LEU A 29 1.38 -4.34 2.20
C LEU A 29 0.84 -5.10 0.98
N ALA A 30 -0.42 -5.56 1.03
CA ALA A 30 -1.03 -6.31 -0.06
C ALA A 30 -1.94 -5.44 -0.96
N SER A 31 -2.29 -4.24 -0.48
CA SER A 31 -3.10 -3.28 -1.22
C SER A 31 -2.87 -1.90 -0.62
N SER A 32 -2.26 -1.00 -1.39
CA SER A 32 -1.96 0.36 -0.97
C SER A 32 -2.16 1.37 -2.09
N LEU A 33 -2.60 2.57 -1.73
CA LEU A 33 -2.59 3.76 -2.57
C LEU A 33 -1.25 4.48 -2.46
N THR A 34 -0.63 4.78 -3.60
CA THR A 34 0.48 5.72 -3.67
C THR A 34 -0.07 7.11 -3.96
N LEU A 35 0.30 8.07 -3.10
CA LEU A 35 -0.10 9.48 -3.20
C LEU A 35 -1.61 9.70 -3.31
N ASP A 36 -2.43 8.80 -2.75
CA ASP A 36 -3.90 8.80 -2.88
C ASP A 36 -4.44 8.68 -4.32
N VAL A 37 -3.59 8.41 -5.31
CA VAL A 37 -4.00 8.37 -6.72
C VAL A 37 -3.89 6.97 -7.30
N LEU A 38 -2.76 6.30 -7.06
CA LEU A 38 -2.47 5.03 -7.74
C LEU A 38 -2.66 3.86 -6.79
N PRO A 39 -3.71 3.03 -6.94
CA PRO A 39 -3.84 1.79 -6.22
C PRO A 39 -2.84 0.76 -6.77
N LEU A 40 -2.00 0.19 -5.89
CA LEU A 40 -1.11 -0.93 -6.20
C LEU A 40 -1.77 -2.28 -5.87
N THR A 41 -3.10 -2.36 -5.97
CA THR A 41 -3.84 -3.62 -5.79
C THR A 41 -3.76 -4.43 -7.07
N ASP A 42 -3.27 -5.67 -6.99
CA ASP A 42 -3.23 -6.57 -8.15
C ASP A 42 -4.63 -7.00 -8.62
N PRO A 43 -4.86 -7.28 -9.92
CA PRO A 43 -6.18 -7.62 -10.46
C PRO A 43 -6.81 -8.86 -9.82
N TYR A 44 -6.00 -9.86 -9.48
CA TYR A 44 -6.48 -11.08 -8.82
C TYR A 44 -7.03 -10.78 -7.42
N MET A 45 -6.32 -9.93 -6.67
CA MET A 45 -6.71 -9.53 -5.32
C MET A 45 -7.93 -8.61 -5.34
N LEU A 46 -8.05 -7.76 -6.37
CA LEU A 46 -9.24 -6.96 -6.64
C LEU A 46 -10.47 -7.86 -6.89
N LEU A 47 -10.36 -8.85 -7.78
CA LEU A 47 -11.46 -9.77 -8.08
C LEU A 47 -11.88 -10.55 -6.83
N GLN A 48 -10.91 -11.05 -6.05
CA GLN A 48 -11.18 -11.74 -4.80
C GLN A 48 -11.94 -10.85 -3.81
N GLY A 49 -11.54 -9.58 -3.67
CA GLY A 49 -12.24 -8.59 -2.84
C GLY A 49 -13.67 -8.34 -3.32
N LEU A 50 -13.89 -8.21 -4.62
CA LEU A 50 -15.22 -8.00 -5.21
C LEU A 50 -16.16 -9.18 -4.93
N PHE A 51 -15.70 -10.42 -5.11
CA PHE A 51 -16.47 -11.62 -4.77
C PHE A 51 -16.72 -11.75 -3.25
N ALA A 52 -15.84 -11.20 -2.42
CA ALA A 52 -16.02 -11.11 -0.97
C ALA A 52 -16.90 -9.92 -0.53
N GLY A 53 -17.39 -9.08 -1.47
CA GLY A 53 -18.24 -7.92 -1.18
C GLY A 53 -17.47 -6.66 -0.75
N GLN A 54 -16.15 -6.61 -0.91
CA GLN A 54 -15.34 -5.41 -0.67
C GLN A 54 -15.30 -4.54 -1.93
N LEU A 55 -15.82 -3.31 -1.82
CA LEU A 55 -15.65 -2.30 -2.86
C LEU A 55 -14.26 -1.67 -2.74
N PRO A 56 -13.51 -1.53 -3.84
CA PRO A 56 -12.27 -0.75 -3.83
C PRO A 56 -12.61 0.69 -3.45
N ALA A 57 -11.91 1.23 -2.46
CA ALA A 57 -11.99 2.65 -2.13
C ALA A 57 -11.38 3.43 -3.31
N THR A 58 -12.22 4.20 -3.99
CA THR A 58 -11.84 5.15 -5.04
C THR A 58 -11.24 6.42 -4.45
#